data_AF-I4ANT5-F1
#
_entry.id   AF-I4ANT5-F1
#
_cell.length_a   1.000
_cell.length_b   1.000
_cell.length_c   1.000
_cell.angle_alpha   90.00
_cell.angle_beta   90.00
_cell.angle_gamma   90.00
#
_symmetry.space_group_name_H-M   'P 1'
#
loop_
_entity.id
_entity.type
_entity.pdbx_description
1 polymer ?
#
loop_
_entity_poly.entity_id
_entity_poly.type
_entity_poly.pdbx_seq_one_letter_code
_entity_poly.pdbx_strand_id
1 'polypeptide(L)'
;MSWEIVKRRLGKAGNLKQRQKRQREWDEKYGDNWLIGYVIEGEFVSQEDALESIYYKSYELHFENNPIDLEELINTAKLLENPHAKATGGVDLQVPAIMNYLIRNDLKLLGNEVVDIGSFGESSHKISVRLSPLTIKVVSNSKMTLEKFWQEKKCLAVWEDEDNE
;
A
#
# COMPACT_ATOMS: atom_id res chain seq x y z
N MET A 1 -2.27 -28.79 -2.00
CA MET A 1 -2.71 -27.62 -1.20
C MET A 1 -2.03 -26.36 -1.71
N SER A 2 -2.80 -25.41 -2.25
CA SER A 2 -2.27 -24.13 -2.76
C SER A 2 -3.35 -23.07 -2.83
N TRP A 3 -2.93 -21.80 -2.83
CA TRP A 3 -3.82 -20.67 -3.13
C TRP A 3 -4.22 -20.66 -4.60
N GLU A 4 -5.52 -20.80 -4.87
CA GLU A 4 -6.09 -20.67 -6.21
C GLU A 4 -6.67 -19.27 -6.41
N ILE A 5 -6.27 -18.56 -7.48
CA ILE A 5 -6.76 -17.20 -7.75
C ILE A 5 -8.12 -17.26 -8.46
N VAL A 6 -9.20 -17.11 -7.68
CA VAL A 6 -10.58 -17.11 -8.19
C VAL A 6 -11.03 -15.78 -8.80
N LYS A 7 -10.35 -14.67 -8.47
CA LYS A 7 -10.66 -13.35 -9.06
C LYS A 7 -9.46 -12.43 -9.13
N ARG A 8 -9.14 -11.93 -10.33
CA ARG A 8 -8.10 -10.93 -10.57
C ARG A 8 -8.67 -9.52 -10.65
N ARG A 9 -7.81 -8.52 -10.42
CA ARG A 9 -8.12 -7.08 -10.56
C ARG A 9 -9.35 -6.68 -9.75
N LEU A 10 -9.31 -6.91 -8.44
CA LEU A 10 -10.37 -6.47 -7.53
C LEU A 10 -10.57 -4.94 -7.50
N GLY A 11 -9.60 -4.19 -8.03
CA GLY A 11 -9.61 -2.74 -8.04
C GLY A 11 -9.53 -2.16 -6.64
N LYS A 12 -10.12 -0.97 -6.46
CA LYS A 12 -10.08 -0.25 -5.18
C LYS A 12 -10.87 -1.00 -4.09
N ALA A 13 -10.38 -0.90 -2.85
CA ALA A 13 -11.04 -1.50 -1.69
C ALA A 13 -12.41 -0.84 -1.36
N GLY A 14 -12.66 0.37 -1.84
CA GLY A 14 -13.90 1.09 -1.57
C GLY A 14 -14.02 1.53 -0.10
N ASN A 15 -15.18 2.10 0.26
CA ASN A 15 -15.44 2.56 1.63
C ASN A 15 -15.70 1.38 2.60
N LEU A 16 -15.78 1.67 3.90
CA LEU A 16 -15.99 0.65 4.93
C LEU A 16 -17.22 -0.24 4.67
N LYS A 17 -18.35 0.35 4.28
CA LYS A 17 -19.58 -0.41 3.98
C LYS A 17 -19.39 -1.38 2.81
N GLN A 18 -18.69 -0.94 1.77
CA GLN A 18 -18.38 -1.78 0.60
C GLN A 18 -17.42 -2.91 0.93
N ARG A 19 -16.43 -2.65 1.81
CA ARG A 19 -15.50 -3.68 2.29
C ARG A 19 -16.22 -4.75 3.10
N GLN A 20 -17.04 -4.34 4.08
CA GLN A 20 -17.81 -5.26 4.91
C GLN A 20 -18.82 -6.08 4.10
N LYS A 21 -19.47 -5.47 3.10
CA LYS A 21 -20.37 -6.20 2.20
C LYS A 21 -19.61 -7.29 1.42
N ARG A 22 -18.48 -6.95 0.82
CA ARG A 22 -17.66 -7.93 0.08
C ARG A 22 -17.11 -9.04 0.98
N GLN A 23 -16.68 -8.68 2.19
CA GLN A 23 -16.20 -9.63 3.18
C GLN A 23 -17.30 -10.67 3.47
N ARG A 24 -18.52 -10.23 3.83
CA ARG A 24 -19.64 -11.15 4.05
C ARG A 24 -19.97 -12.01 2.85
N GLU A 25 -19.97 -11.44 1.65
CA GLU A 25 -20.21 -12.21 0.41
C GLU A 25 -19.14 -13.28 0.18
N TRP A 26 -17.90 -13.06 0.61
CA TRP A 26 -16.83 -14.04 0.49
C TRP A 26 -16.83 -15.05 1.64
N ASP A 27 -17.11 -14.61 2.87
CA ASP A 27 -17.31 -15.49 4.02
C ASP A 27 -18.45 -16.48 3.77
N GLU A 28 -19.57 -16.01 3.21
CA GLU A 28 -20.70 -16.87 2.84
C GLU A 28 -20.35 -17.86 1.72
N LYS A 29 -19.46 -17.47 0.79
CA LYS A 29 -19.14 -18.27 -0.39
C LYS A 29 -17.99 -19.26 -0.17
N TYR A 30 -16.99 -18.87 0.61
CA TYR A 30 -15.71 -19.59 0.73
C TYR A 30 -15.36 -19.94 2.20
N GLY A 31 -16.21 -19.57 3.17
CA GLY A 31 -15.91 -19.75 4.59
C GLY A 31 -14.67 -18.96 5.00
N ASP A 32 -13.76 -19.61 5.74
CA ASP A 32 -12.47 -19.02 6.16
C ASP A 32 -11.34 -19.26 5.14
N ASN A 33 -11.61 -19.97 4.04
CA ASN A 33 -10.61 -20.41 3.06
C ASN A 33 -10.37 -19.37 1.96
N TRP A 34 -10.36 -18.07 2.28
CA TRP A 34 -10.08 -17.03 1.29
C TRP A 34 -9.17 -15.94 1.83
N LEU A 35 -8.34 -15.38 0.95
CA LEU A 35 -7.53 -14.20 1.24
C LEU A 35 -7.53 -13.22 0.08
N ILE A 36 -7.45 -11.94 0.43
CA ILE A 36 -6.99 -10.91 -0.50
C ILE A 36 -5.47 -10.95 -0.54
N GLY A 37 -4.94 -10.91 -1.75
CA GLY A 37 -3.50 -10.78 -1.96
C GLY A 37 -3.21 -10.15 -3.31
N TYR A 38 -2.00 -10.37 -3.79
CA TYR A 38 -1.49 -9.76 -4.99
C TYR A 38 -0.74 -10.77 -5.84
N VAL A 39 -0.87 -10.66 -7.16
CA VAL A 39 -0.07 -11.45 -8.09
C VAL A 39 1.27 -10.77 -8.32
N ILE A 40 2.33 -11.37 -7.81
CA ILE A 40 3.71 -10.90 -7.94
C ILE A 40 4.47 -12.00 -8.68
N GLU A 41 5.08 -11.65 -9.82
CA GLU A 41 5.84 -12.59 -10.66
C GLU A 41 5.09 -13.88 -11.08
N GLY A 42 3.75 -13.85 -11.03
CA GLY A 42 2.90 -14.98 -11.38
C GLY A 42 2.36 -15.75 -10.19
N GLU A 43 2.89 -15.49 -8.98
CA GLU A 43 2.52 -16.16 -7.75
C GLU A 43 1.57 -15.31 -6.90
N PHE A 44 0.73 -16.00 -6.12
CA PHE A 44 -0.10 -15.36 -5.11
C PHE A 44 0.76 -15.01 -3.89
N VAL A 45 0.74 -13.75 -3.51
CA VAL A 45 1.38 -13.25 -2.29
C VAL A 45 0.30 -12.63 -1.40
N SER A 46 0.31 -12.97 -0.12
CA SER A 46 -0.66 -12.44 0.85
C SER A 46 -0.62 -10.91 0.91
N GLN A 47 -1.70 -10.28 1.37
CA GLN A 47 -1.71 -8.82 1.53
C GLN A 47 -0.60 -8.33 2.47
N GLU A 48 -0.32 -9.05 3.56
CA GLU A 48 0.71 -8.70 4.54
C GLU A 48 2.11 -8.80 3.92
N ASP A 49 2.41 -9.91 3.24
CA ASP A 49 3.71 -10.10 2.59
C ASP A 49 3.92 -9.11 1.45
N ALA A 50 2.86 -8.77 0.70
CA ALA A 50 2.94 -7.79 -0.37
C ALA A 50 3.19 -6.36 0.16
N LEU A 51 2.66 -6.02 1.34
CA LEU A 51 2.94 -4.74 1.98
C LEU A 51 4.43 -4.60 2.31
N GLU A 52 5.03 -5.63 2.90
CA GLU A 52 6.47 -5.61 3.22
C GLU A 52 7.32 -5.67 1.95
N SER A 53 7.13 -6.69 1.10
CA SER A 53 8.00 -6.98 -0.05
C SER A 53 7.88 -5.97 -1.20
N ILE A 54 6.74 -5.30 -1.35
CA ILE A 54 6.53 -4.32 -2.41
C ILE A 54 6.40 -2.92 -1.84
N TYR A 55 5.42 -2.67 -0.96
CA TYR A 55 5.08 -1.29 -0.61
C TYR A 55 6.19 -0.62 0.18
N TYR A 56 6.62 -1.24 1.28
CA TYR A 56 7.69 -0.70 2.12
C TYR A 56 9.03 -0.69 1.40
N LYS A 57 9.39 -1.77 0.69
CA LYS A 57 10.60 -1.79 -0.15
C LYS A 57 10.62 -0.73 -1.24
N SER A 58 9.47 -0.34 -1.79
CA SER A 58 9.39 0.74 -2.79
C SER A 58 9.67 2.11 -2.19
N TYR A 59 9.24 2.38 -0.95
CA TYR A 59 9.59 3.62 -0.25
C TYR A 59 11.07 3.64 0.17
N GLU A 60 11.60 2.51 0.66
CA GLU A 60 13.03 2.36 0.96
C GLU A 60 13.89 2.69 -0.27
N LEU A 61 13.61 2.01 -1.39
CA LEU A 61 14.32 2.25 -2.64
C LEU A 61 14.15 3.71 -3.13
N HIS A 62 12.99 4.34 -2.92
CA HIS A 62 12.79 5.74 -3.28
C HIS A 62 13.72 6.65 -2.48
N PHE A 63 13.81 6.48 -1.16
CA PHE A 63 14.66 7.32 -0.31
C PHE A 63 16.14 7.09 -0.57
N GLU A 64 16.57 5.85 -0.82
CA GLU A 64 17.94 5.53 -1.20
C GLU A 64 18.36 6.24 -2.50
N ASN A 65 17.46 6.28 -3.49
CA ASN A 65 17.73 6.92 -4.78
C ASN A 65 17.49 8.44 -4.77
N ASN A 66 16.76 8.96 -3.78
CA ASN A 66 16.39 10.38 -3.67
C ASN A 66 16.67 10.89 -2.25
N PRO A 67 17.95 10.94 -1.81
CA PRO A 67 18.29 11.39 -0.45
C PRO A 67 17.84 12.84 -0.18
N ILE A 68 17.74 13.67 -1.21
CA ILE A 68 17.23 15.05 -1.12
C ILE A 68 15.75 15.07 -0.69
N ASP A 69 14.94 14.13 -1.17
CA ASP A 69 13.53 14.03 -0.77
C ASP A 69 13.41 13.64 0.71
N LEU A 70 14.27 12.74 1.18
CA LEU A 70 14.33 12.33 2.58
C LEU A 70 14.76 13.50 3.48
N GLU A 71 15.80 14.24 3.07
CA GLU A 71 16.29 15.41 3.80
C GLU A 71 15.25 16.53 3.84
N GLU A 72 14.58 16.83 2.72
CA GLU A 72 13.48 17.80 2.66
C GLU A 72 12.36 17.38 3.60
N LEU A 73 11.95 16.10 3.58
CA LEU A 73 10.91 15.58 4.46
C LEU A 73 11.27 15.75 5.93
N ILE A 74 12.46 15.31 6.34
CA ILE A 74 12.93 15.35 7.73
C ILE A 74 12.97 16.78 8.25
N ASN A 75 13.49 17.73 7.47
CA ASN A 75 13.63 19.12 7.90
C ASN A 75 12.34 19.93 7.82
N THR A 76 11.35 19.47 7.04
CA THR A 76 10.07 20.17 6.89
C THR A 76 9.04 19.67 7.91
N ALA A 77 8.87 18.35 8.01
CA ALA A 77 7.79 17.78 8.78
C ALA A 77 8.10 17.70 10.28
N LYS A 78 7.09 17.98 11.10
CA LYS A 78 6.96 17.46 12.48
C LYS A 78 6.03 16.24 12.55
N LEU A 79 5.07 16.17 11.62
CA LEU A 79 4.00 15.19 11.56
C LEU A 79 3.64 14.93 10.11
N LEU A 80 3.31 13.68 9.79
CA LEU A 80 2.79 13.29 8.49
C LEU A 80 1.31 12.92 8.61
N GLU A 81 0.54 13.29 7.60
CA GLU A 81 -0.89 12.93 7.52
C GLU A 81 -1.27 12.44 6.13
N ASN A 82 -2.34 11.66 6.02
CA ASN A 82 -2.93 11.29 4.74
C ASN A 82 -4.38 11.82 4.66
N PRO A 83 -4.59 13.02 4.09
CA PRO A 83 -5.91 13.62 3.98
C PRO A 83 -6.92 12.75 3.22
N HIS A 84 -6.46 12.00 2.22
CA HIS A 84 -7.33 11.12 1.45
C HIS A 84 -7.88 9.96 2.30
N ALA A 85 -7.04 9.32 3.09
CA ALA A 85 -7.46 8.25 3.99
C ALA A 85 -8.44 8.78 5.04
N LYS A 86 -8.15 9.94 5.64
CA LYS A 86 -9.05 10.62 6.59
C LYS A 86 -10.41 10.94 5.98
N ALA A 87 -10.44 11.50 4.77
CA ALA A 87 -11.67 11.91 4.11
C ALA A 87 -12.54 10.73 3.64
N THR A 88 -11.92 9.63 3.20
CA THR A 88 -12.63 8.49 2.60
C THR A 88 -12.90 7.34 3.59
N GLY A 89 -12.29 7.37 4.77
CA GLY A 89 -12.22 6.21 5.67
C GLY A 89 -11.43 5.03 5.05
N GLY A 90 -10.56 5.34 4.10
CA GLY A 90 -9.63 4.40 3.48
C GLY A 90 -8.50 4.01 4.43
N VAL A 91 -7.78 2.94 4.08
CA VAL A 91 -6.59 2.53 4.83
C VAL A 91 -5.43 3.43 4.44
N ASP A 92 -4.76 4.04 5.42
CA ASP A 92 -3.52 4.75 5.18
C ASP A 92 -2.35 3.77 5.19
N LEU A 93 -1.68 3.64 4.05
CA LEU A 93 -0.46 2.84 3.91
C LEU A 93 0.79 3.71 3.81
N GLN A 94 0.64 4.97 3.41
CA GLN A 94 1.74 5.86 3.03
C GLN A 94 2.50 6.35 4.26
N VAL A 95 1.77 6.90 5.23
CA VAL A 95 2.39 7.42 6.46
C VAL A 95 3.05 6.28 7.25
N PRO A 96 2.42 5.12 7.47
CA PRO A 96 3.10 4.00 8.12
C PRO A 96 4.37 3.54 7.39
N ALA A 97 4.37 3.50 6.05
CA ALA A 97 5.56 3.12 5.28
C ALA A 97 6.74 4.07 5.52
N ILE A 98 6.48 5.37 5.43
CA ILE A 98 7.49 6.40 5.65
C ILE A 98 8.00 6.36 7.09
N MET A 99 7.10 6.30 8.07
CA MET A 99 7.49 6.26 9.48
C MET A 99 8.30 4.99 9.81
N ASN A 100 7.94 3.84 9.24
CA ASN A 100 8.69 2.59 9.41
C ASN A 100 10.12 2.73 8.86
N TYR A 101 10.29 3.33 7.68
CA TYR A 101 11.62 3.62 7.14
C TYR A 101 12.45 4.51 8.07
N LEU A 102 11.87 5.60 8.58
CA LEU A 102 12.57 6.49 9.51
C LEU A 102 13.01 5.75 10.79
N ILE A 103 12.10 4.99 11.39
CA ILE A 103 12.38 4.21 12.61
C ILE A 103 13.50 3.19 12.38
N ARG A 104 13.45 2.43 11.28
CA ARG A 104 14.46 1.40 10.96
C ARG A 104 15.85 1.99 10.72
N ASN A 105 15.94 3.27 10.35
CA ASN A 105 17.19 3.98 10.07
C ASN A 105 17.61 4.96 11.18
N ASP A 106 16.96 4.92 12.35
CA ASP A 106 17.19 5.84 13.48
C ASP A 106 17.07 7.33 13.08
N LEU A 107 16.17 7.62 12.14
CA LEU A 107 15.85 8.96 11.68
C LEU A 107 14.59 9.49 12.36
N LYS A 108 14.52 10.81 12.50
CA LYS A 108 13.37 11.50 13.10
C LYS A 108 12.99 12.70 12.25
N LEU A 109 11.71 13.05 12.32
CA LEU A 109 11.20 14.31 11.78
C LEU A 109 11.65 15.45 12.70
N LEU A 110 12.29 16.47 12.12
CA LEU A 110 12.93 17.57 12.84
C LEU A 110 12.34 18.94 12.49
N GLY A 111 11.45 18.99 11.50
CA GLY A 111 10.77 20.20 11.08
C GLY A 111 9.63 20.60 12.01
N ASN A 112 8.83 21.57 11.56
CA ASN A 112 7.75 22.18 12.35
C ASN A 112 6.39 22.13 11.65
N GLU A 113 6.33 21.65 10.41
CA GLU A 113 5.12 21.64 9.57
C GLU A 113 4.38 20.31 9.61
N VAL A 114 3.08 20.35 9.40
CA VAL A 114 2.32 19.14 9.09
C VAL A 114 2.42 18.91 7.59
N VAL A 115 3.00 17.78 7.19
CA VAL A 115 3.15 17.42 5.78
C VAL A 115 2.12 16.37 5.42
N ASP A 116 1.16 16.77 4.60
CA ASP A 116 0.24 15.82 3.98
C ASP A 116 1.01 14.94 2.99
N ILE A 117 0.77 13.64 2.97
CA ILE A 117 1.33 12.71 2.00
C ILE A 117 0.24 12.34 1.00
N GLY A 118 0.54 12.52 -0.29
CA GLY A 118 -0.39 12.29 -1.38
C GLY A 118 -0.62 13.53 -2.24
N SER A 119 -1.64 13.47 -3.09
CA SER A 119 -2.02 14.57 -3.99
C SER A 119 -3.53 14.86 -3.92
N PHE A 120 -4.15 14.55 -2.79
CA PHE A 120 -5.58 14.76 -2.58
C PHE A 120 -5.83 16.16 -2.08
N GLY A 121 -6.67 16.92 -2.79
CA GLY A 121 -6.89 18.34 -2.50
C GLY A 121 -5.69 19.19 -2.88
N GLU A 122 -5.51 20.31 -2.18
CA GLU A 122 -4.34 21.17 -2.34
C GLU A 122 -3.15 20.55 -1.61
N SER A 123 -2.02 20.38 -2.31
CA SER A 123 -0.82 19.81 -1.70
C SER A 123 -0.22 20.80 -0.71
N SER A 124 -0.05 20.38 0.55
CA SER A 124 0.61 21.21 1.57
C SER A 124 2.03 21.61 1.17
N HIS A 125 2.79 20.69 0.57
CA HIS A 125 4.20 20.87 0.22
C HIS A 125 4.54 20.16 -1.10
N LYS A 126 5.64 20.53 -1.76
CA LYS A 126 6.08 19.80 -2.96
C LYS A 126 6.45 18.34 -2.66
N ILE A 127 7.07 18.08 -1.51
CA ILE A 127 7.41 16.71 -1.07
C ILE A 127 6.17 15.82 -0.89
N SER A 128 5.01 16.41 -0.56
CA SER A 128 3.70 15.73 -0.46
C SER A 128 3.39 14.87 -1.70
N VAL A 129 3.52 15.50 -2.88
CA VAL A 129 3.21 14.88 -4.17
C VAL A 129 4.29 13.90 -4.58
N ARG A 130 5.55 14.18 -4.26
CA ARG A 130 6.68 13.29 -4.60
C ARG A 130 6.63 11.97 -3.83
N LEU A 131 6.14 12.01 -2.59
CA LEU A 131 5.94 10.83 -1.74
C LEU A 131 4.56 10.16 -1.91
N SER A 132 3.74 10.64 -2.84
CA SER A 132 2.46 10.01 -3.20
C SER A 132 2.67 8.64 -3.85
N PRO A 133 1.83 7.62 -3.61
CA PRO A 133 1.83 6.36 -4.34
C PRO A 133 1.58 6.49 -5.84
N LEU A 134 1.10 7.65 -6.30
CA LEU A 134 1.02 8.00 -7.72
C LEU A 134 2.40 8.29 -8.32
N THR A 135 3.40 8.59 -7.49
CA THR A 135 4.76 8.94 -7.88
C THR A 135 5.74 7.82 -7.56
N ILE A 136 5.66 7.23 -6.35
CA ILE A 136 6.54 6.14 -5.91
C ILE A 136 6.46 4.94 -6.84
N LYS A 137 7.61 4.47 -7.29
CA LYS A 137 7.76 3.33 -8.21
C LYS A 137 7.85 2.01 -7.46
N VAL A 138 7.32 0.95 -8.05
CA VAL A 138 7.44 -0.41 -7.51
C VAL A 138 8.90 -0.85 -7.56
N VAL A 139 9.42 -1.39 -6.45
CA VAL A 139 10.81 -1.87 -6.30
C VAL A 139 11.28 -2.80 -7.43
N SER A 140 10.40 -3.69 -7.92
CA SER A 140 10.69 -4.62 -9.02
C SER A 140 10.24 -4.11 -10.41
N ASN A 141 9.61 -2.93 -10.50
CA ASN A 141 9.10 -2.38 -11.75
C ASN A 141 9.03 -0.85 -11.75
N SER A 142 10.11 -0.20 -12.22
CA SER A 142 10.22 1.26 -12.29
C SER A 142 9.21 1.94 -13.22
N LYS A 143 8.54 1.20 -14.11
CA LYS A 143 7.50 1.72 -15.01
C LYS A 143 6.12 1.75 -14.35
N MET A 144 5.95 1.12 -13.19
CA MET A 144 4.69 1.02 -12.46
C MET A 144 4.76 1.79 -11.15
N THR A 145 3.69 2.51 -10.82
CA THR A 145 3.56 3.20 -9.53
C THR A 145 2.87 2.31 -8.51
N LEU A 146 3.08 2.58 -7.22
CA LEU A 146 2.43 1.81 -6.15
C LEU A 146 0.90 1.81 -6.26
N GLU A 147 0.30 2.97 -6.59
CA GLU A 147 -1.16 3.05 -6.79
C GLU A 147 -1.65 2.13 -7.91
N LYS A 148 -0.93 2.11 -9.03
CA LYS A 148 -1.29 1.27 -10.18
C LYS A 148 -1.13 -0.22 -9.84
N PHE A 149 -0.03 -0.58 -9.17
CA PHE A 149 0.21 -1.94 -8.70
C PHE A 149 -0.94 -2.45 -7.82
N TRP A 150 -1.37 -1.66 -6.84
CA TRP A 150 -2.46 -2.04 -5.94
C TRP A 150 -3.82 -2.18 -6.58
N GLN A 151 -4.07 -1.49 -7.68
CA GLN A 151 -5.33 -1.66 -8.42
C GLN A 151 -5.27 -2.86 -9.37
N GLU A 152 -4.14 -3.06 -10.05
CA GLU A 152 -4.00 -4.05 -11.13
C GLU A 152 -3.62 -5.46 -10.66
N LYS A 153 -2.85 -5.57 -9.57
CA LYS A 153 -2.33 -6.87 -9.10
C LYS A 153 -3.19 -7.51 -8.02
N LYS A 154 -4.12 -6.74 -7.43
CA LYS A 154 -4.98 -7.20 -6.35
C LYS A 154 -5.90 -8.33 -6.82
N CYS A 155 -5.92 -9.41 -6.06
CA CYS A 155 -6.72 -10.59 -6.36
C CYS A 155 -7.37 -11.16 -5.09
N LEU A 156 -8.39 -11.99 -5.31
CA LEU A 156 -8.97 -12.88 -4.32
C LEU A 156 -8.44 -14.29 -4.64
N ALA A 157 -7.89 -14.95 -3.64
CA ALA A 157 -7.51 -16.35 -3.72
C ALA A 157 -8.27 -17.16 -2.66
N VAL A 158 -8.47 -18.43 -2.95
CA VAL A 158 -9.04 -19.41 -2.03
C VAL A 158 -8.03 -20.51 -1.76
N TRP A 159 -8.05 -21.06 -0.54
CA TRP A 159 -7.22 -22.20 -0.21
C TRP A 159 -7.97 -23.46 -0.61
N GLU A 160 -7.46 -24.17 -1.60
CA GLU A 160 -7.97 -25.50 -1.95
C GLU A 160 -7.12 -26.55 -1.26
N ASP A 161 -7.75 -27.25 -0.31
CA ASP A 161 -7.28 -28.55 0.12
C ASP A 161 -7.61 -29.53 -1.01
N GLU A 162 -6.59 -30.24 -1.52
CA GLU A 162 -6.85 -31.39 -2.38
C GLU A 162 -7.51 -32.45 -1.49
N ASP A 163 -8.83 -32.44 -1.44
CA ASP A 163 -9.57 -33.65 -1.09
C ASP A 163 -9.27 -34.64 -2.22
N ASN A 164 -8.40 -35.61 -1.90
CA ASN A 164 -8.23 -36.81 -2.70
C ASN A 164 -9.60 -37.49 -2.87
N GLU A 165 -10.13 -37.48 -4.09
CA GLU A 165 -10.85 -38.62 -4.69
C GLU A 165 -10.99 -38.50 -6.22
#